data_AF-A0A947RAZ4-F1
#
_entry.id   AF-A0A947RAZ4-F1
#
_cell.length_a   1.000
_cell.length_b   1.000
_cell.length_c   1.000
_cell.angle_alpha   90.00
_cell.angle_beta   90.00
_cell.angle_gamma   90.00
#
_symmetry.space_group_name_H-M   'P 1'
#
loop_
_entity.id
_entity.type
_entity.pdbx_description
1 polymer ?
#
loop_
_entity_poly.entity_id
_entity_poly.type
_entity_poly.pdbx_seq_one_letter_code
_entity_poly.pdbx_strand_id
1 'polypeptide(L)'
;MRQHKKPIKFYITIFIGTSIIIMGYSIYLFVAQDAQLADLVSLWILPLIFTLLYYGGDSLVQKIADRKKKVDYEGIFLRTIGERMSESKEFLIEDFRKLQRSEKFQSQVHNAYLISQNGESELMTLDKIQKKFRPDTVEWRAMLYVCSFVKEKLEEKQN
;
A
#
# COMPACT_ATOMS: atom_id res chain seq x y z
N MET A 1 4.63 4.51 1.29
CA MET A 1 5.57 5.46 0.65
C MET A 1 6.16 4.84 -0.61
N ARG A 2 6.06 5.59 -1.72
CA ARG A 2 6.61 5.44 -3.10
C ARG A 2 6.51 4.05 -3.77
N GLN A 3 5.53 3.90 -4.65
CA GLN A 3 5.55 2.85 -5.69
C GLN A 3 6.60 3.24 -6.74
N HIS A 4 7.80 2.67 -6.65
CA HIS A 4 8.82 2.85 -7.70
C HIS A 4 8.61 1.84 -8.83
N LYS A 5 7.49 1.96 -9.57
CA LYS A 5 7.53 1.56 -10.98
C LYS A 5 8.51 2.52 -11.64
N LYS A 6 9.65 2.00 -12.10
CA LYS A 6 10.62 2.83 -12.82
C LYS A 6 9.90 3.49 -14.01
N PRO A 7 10.16 4.77 -14.29
CA PRO A 7 9.52 5.45 -15.40
C PRO A 7 9.90 4.74 -16.70
N ILE A 8 9.01 4.76 -17.70
CA ILE A 8 9.27 4.10 -18.99
C ILE A 8 10.59 4.53 -19.64
N LYS A 9 10.99 5.79 -19.38
CA LYS A 9 12.28 6.37 -19.76
C LYS A 9 13.48 5.52 -19.31
N PHE A 10 13.43 4.91 -18.13
CA PHE A 10 14.50 4.06 -17.60
C PHE A 10 14.73 2.82 -18.48
N TYR A 11 13.67 2.13 -18.90
CA TYR A 11 13.77 0.95 -19.75
C TYR A 11 14.22 1.30 -21.16
N ILE A 12 13.77 2.45 -21.69
CA ILE A 12 14.25 2.98 -22.97
C ILE A 12 15.76 3.29 -22.90
N THR A 13 16.23 3.90 -21.80
CA THR A 13 17.67 4.16 -21.60
C THR A 13 18.48 2.86 -21.57
N ILE A 14 18.00 1.81 -20.87
CA ILE A 14 18.64 0.50 -20.89
C ILE A 14 18.68 -0.06 -22.30
N PHE A 15 17.55 -0.06 -23.01
CA PHE A 15 17.46 -0.57 -24.37
C PHE A 15 18.46 0.12 -25.30
N ILE A 16 18.50 1.45 -25.29
CA ILE A 16 19.45 2.25 -26.09
C ILE A 16 20.89 1.92 -25.70
N GLY A 17 21.22 1.90 -24.40
CA GLY A 17 22.56 1.57 -23.92
C GLY A 17 23.01 0.18 -24.37
N THR A 18 22.16 -0.83 -24.20
CA THR A 18 22.44 -2.21 -24.65
C THR A 18 22.56 -2.31 -26.17
N SER A 19 21.75 -1.56 -26.92
CA SER A 19 21.80 -1.51 -28.38
C SER A 19 23.10 -0.90 -28.88
N ILE A 20 23.60 0.17 -28.23
CA ILE A 20 24.89 0.79 -28.58
C ILE A 20 26.04 -0.19 -28.34
N ILE A 21 26.04 -0.90 -27.22
CA ILE A 21 27.07 -1.91 -26.90
C ILE A 21 27.06 -3.02 -27.97
N ILE A 22 25.89 -3.53 -28.31
CA ILE A 22 25.74 -4.60 -29.31
C ILE A 22 26.10 -4.13 -30.71
N MET A 23 25.78 -2.89 -31.06
CA MET A 23 26.20 -2.27 -32.31
C MET A 23 27.73 -2.18 -32.41
N GLY A 24 28.40 -1.70 -31.35
CA GLY A 24 29.87 -1.64 -31.31
C GLY A 24 30.51 -3.03 -31.42
N TYR A 25 29.96 -4.02 -30.72
CA TYR A 25 30.41 -5.41 -30.80
C TYR A 25 30.19 -6.03 -32.19
N SER A 26 29.07 -5.71 -32.83
CA SER A 26 28.74 -6.19 -34.18
C SER A 26 29.72 -5.63 -35.23
N ILE A 27 30.08 -4.35 -35.13
CA ILE A 27 31.08 -3.72 -35.99
C ILE A 27 32.45 -4.38 -35.80
N TYR A 28 32.84 -4.65 -34.54
CA TYR A 28 34.08 -5.35 -34.24
C TYR A 28 34.12 -6.75 -34.89
N LEU A 29 33.05 -7.54 -34.74
CA LEU A 29 32.94 -8.87 -35.33
C LEU A 29 32.99 -8.85 -36.86
N PHE A 30 32.31 -7.88 -37.48
CA PHE A 30 32.29 -7.73 -38.93
C PHE A 30 33.68 -7.41 -39.50
N VAL A 31 34.47 -6.58 -38.80
CA VAL A 31 35.81 -6.17 -39.26
C VAL A 31 36.89 -7.20 -38.91
N ALA A 32 36.79 -7.88 -37.77
CA ALA A 32 37.87 -8.69 -37.22
C ALA A 32 37.75 -10.20 -37.45
N GLN A 33 36.54 -10.74 -37.70
CA GLN A 33 36.31 -12.19 -37.67
C GLN A 33 35.49 -12.73 -38.84
N ASP A 34 35.25 -11.94 -39.89
CA ASP A 34 34.50 -12.36 -41.10
C ASP A 34 33.16 -13.04 -40.74
N ALA A 35 32.45 -12.41 -39.79
CA ALA A 35 31.25 -12.97 -39.18
C ALA A 35 30.10 -13.09 -40.19
N GLN A 36 29.38 -14.21 -40.14
CA GLN A 36 28.21 -14.40 -40.99
C GLN A 36 27.07 -13.48 -40.53
N LEU A 37 26.34 -12.90 -41.50
CA LEU A 37 25.22 -11.99 -41.23
C LEU A 37 24.15 -12.60 -40.32
N ALA A 38 23.98 -13.93 -40.36
CA ALA A 38 23.05 -14.66 -39.50
C ALA A 38 23.40 -14.51 -38.00
N ASP A 39 24.68 -14.56 -37.66
CA ASP A 39 25.15 -14.44 -36.28
C ASP A 39 24.92 -13.02 -35.75
N LEU A 40 25.11 -12.01 -36.61
CA LEU A 40 24.88 -10.61 -36.28
C LEU A 40 23.39 -10.32 -36.02
N VAL A 41 22.48 -10.87 -36.81
CA VAL A 41 21.04 -10.67 -36.61
C VAL A 41 20.58 -11.25 -35.26
N SER A 42 21.13 -12.39 -34.84
CA SER A 42 20.80 -13.00 -33.55
C SER A 42 21.18 -12.11 -32.36
N LEU A 43 22.30 -11.38 -32.45
CA LEU A 43 22.78 -10.45 -31.42
C LEU A 43 21.82 -9.28 -31.20
N TRP A 44 21.12 -8.83 -32.25
CA TRP A 44 20.16 -7.71 -32.14
C TRP A 44 18.86 -8.05 -31.41
N ILE A 45 18.61 -9.33 -31.13
CA ILE A 45 17.47 -9.76 -30.30
C ILE A 45 17.80 -9.60 -28.80
N LEU A 46 19.08 -9.62 -28.42
CA LEU A 46 19.52 -9.53 -27.03
C LEU A 46 19.06 -8.25 -26.29
N PRO A 47 19.15 -7.02 -26.84
CA PRO A 47 18.67 -5.81 -26.17
C PRO A 47 17.19 -5.92 -25.79
N LEU A 48 16.39 -6.52 -26.68
CA LEU A 48 14.97 -6.75 -26.47
C LEU A 48 14.73 -7.75 -25.34
N ILE A 49 15.44 -8.90 -25.37
CA ILE A 49 15.34 -9.92 -24.32
C ILE A 49 15.76 -9.34 -22.96
N PHE A 50 16.89 -8.62 -22.89
CA PHE A 50 17.36 -8.00 -21.65
C PHE A 50 16.34 -7.01 -21.09
N THR A 51 15.77 -6.16 -21.95
CA THR A 51 14.76 -5.18 -21.52
C THR A 51 13.48 -5.86 -21.02
N LEU A 52 13.02 -6.91 -21.72
CA LEU A 52 11.85 -7.70 -21.31
C LEU A 52 12.08 -8.45 -20.01
N LEU A 53 13.24 -9.10 -19.83
CA LEU A 53 13.60 -9.78 -18.60
C LEU A 53 13.66 -8.80 -17.43
N TYR A 54 14.22 -7.61 -17.63
CA TYR A 54 14.31 -6.60 -16.59
C TYR A 54 12.91 -6.09 -16.18
N TYR A 55 12.07 -5.78 -17.16
CA TYR A 55 10.68 -5.38 -16.93
C TYR A 55 9.86 -6.47 -16.23
N GLY A 56 10.03 -7.73 -16.67
CA GLY A 56 9.41 -8.89 -16.05
C GLY A 56 9.88 -9.11 -14.61
N GLY A 57 11.19 -8.97 -14.36
CA GLY A 57 11.80 -9.04 -13.04
C GLY A 57 11.25 -7.98 -12.09
N ASP A 58 11.23 -6.71 -12.50
CA ASP A 58 10.65 -5.63 -11.71
C ASP A 58 9.16 -5.90 -11.42
N SER A 59 8.41 -6.44 -12.38
CA SER A 59 7.00 -6.80 -12.22
C SER A 59 6.80 -7.97 -11.24
N LEU A 60 7.66 -8.99 -11.28
CA LEU A 60 7.62 -10.13 -10.34
C LEU A 60 7.98 -9.69 -8.92
N VAL A 61 9.03 -8.89 -8.77
CA VAL A 61 9.45 -8.33 -7.47
C VAL A 61 8.34 -7.47 -6.89
N GLN A 62 7.69 -6.63 -7.70
CA GLN A 62 6.51 -5.86 -7.26
C GLN A 62 5.37 -6.78 -6.83
N LYS A 63 5.03 -7.80 -7.62
CA LYS A 63 3.95 -8.74 -7.28
C LYS A 63 4.21 -9.49 -5.97
N ILE A 64 5.48 -9.84 -5.69
CA ILE A 64 5.89 -10.47 -4.43
C ILE A 64 5.86 -9.45 -3.28
N ALA A 65 6.34 -8.23 -3.50
CA ALA A 65 6.33 -7.16 -2.51
C ALA A 65 4.91 -6.72 -2.14
N ASP A 66 4.01 -6.62 -3.12
CA ASP A 66 2.60 -6.25 -2.93
C ASP A 66 1.82 -7.36 -2.22
N ARG A 67 2.15 -8.64 -2.47
CA ARG A 67 1.63 -9.76 -1.64
C ARG A 67 2.05 -9.65 -0.17
N LYS A 68 3.26 -9.15 0.11
CA LYS A 68 3.75 -8.91 1.48
C LYS A 68 3.24 -7.58 2.08
N LYS A 69 2.79 -6.64 1.24
CA LYS A 69 2.29 -5.30 1.61
C LYS A 69 0.78 -5.19 1.44
N LYS A 70 -0.01 -6.12 1.99
CA LYS A 70 -1.34 -5.72 2.45
C LYS A 70 -1.11 -4.74 3.60
N VAL A 71 -1.06 -3.45 3.30
CA VAL A 71 -1.06 -2.42 4.33
C VAL A 71 -2.35 -2.62 5.10
N ASP A 72 -2.21 -3.03 6.35
CA ASP A 72 -3.34 -3.25 7.25
C ASP A 72 -3.85 -1.87 7.69
N TYR A 73 -4.62 -1.22 6.81
CA TYR A 73 -5.20 0.10 7.07
C TYR A 73 -6.12 0.08 8.28
N GLU A 74 -6.80 -1.05 8.52
CA GLU A 74 -7.60 -1.28 9.72
C GLU A 74 -6.70 -1.41 10.96
N GLY A 75 -5.61 -2.19 10.88
CA GLY A 75 -4.62 -2.28 11.96
C GLY A 75 -3.96 -0.94 12.28
N ILE A 76 -3.65 -0.11 11.27
CA ILE A 76 -3.14 1.26 11.47
C ILE A 76 -4.19 2.12 12.17
N PHE A 77 -5.45 2.05 11.73
CA PHE A 77 -6.56 2.77 12.34
C PHE A 77 -6.75 2.39 13.82
N LEU A 78 -6.77 1.09 14.13
CA LEU A 78 -6.87 0.58 15.49
C LEU A 78 -5.69 1.02 16.36
N ARG A 79 -4.47 0.99 15.81
CA ARG A 79 -3.27 1.42 16.52
C ARG A 79 -3.34 2.90 16.88
N THR A 80 -3.70 3.77 15.93
CA THR A 80 -3.79 5.21 16.17
C THR A 80 -4.85 5.56 17.21
N ILE A 81 -6.00 4.88 17.18
CA ILE A 81 -7.03 5.06 18.21
C ILE A 81 -6.51 4.58 19.58
N GLY A 82 -5.86 3.42 19.62
CA GLY A 82 -5.27 2.88 20.84
C GLY A 82 -4.21 3.82 21.45
N GLU A 83 -3.35 4.39 20.62
CA GLU A 83 -2.36 5.41 21.00
C GLU A 83 -3.07 6.65 21.61
N ARG A 84 -4.07 7.20 20.93
CA ARG A 84 -4.83 8.37 21.40
C ARG A 84 -5.54 8.11 22.73
N MET A 85 -6.14 6.93 22.89
CA MET A 85 -6.78 6.52 24.14
C MET A 85 -5.75 6.30 25.27
N SER A 86 -4.56 5.81 24.94
CA SER A 86 -3.48 5.64 25.92
C SER A 86 -2.91 6.99 26.38
N GLU A 87 -2.80 7.95 25.46
CA GLU A 87 -2.28 9.30 25.74
C GLU A 87 -3.23 10.11 26.64
N SER A 88 -4.54 9.89 26.56
CA SER A 88 -5.51 10.59 27.42
C SER A 88 -5.42 10.19 28.89
N LYS A 89 -4.79 9.05 29.23
CA LYS A 89 -4.69 8.49 30.59
C LYS A 89 -6.04 8.22 31.27
N GLU A 90 -7.14 8.23 30.52
CA GLU A 90 -8.50 7.96 31.03
C GLU A 90 -8.84 6.45 31.09
N PHE A 91 -8.01 5.60 30.48
CA PHE A 91 -8.22 4.16 30.37
C PHE A 91 -7.13 3.39 31.11
N LEU A 92 -7.54 2.41 31.92
CA LEU A 92 -6.62 1.47 32.56
C LEU A 92 -6.28 0.32 31.62
N ILE A 93 -5.19 -0.39 31.89
CA ILE A 93 -4.79 -1.59 31.12
C ILE A 93 -5.93 -2.64 31.10
N GLU A 94 -6.68 -2.76 32.19
CA GLU A 94 -7.84 -3.66 32.26
C GLU A 94 -8.99 -3.23 31.34
N ASP A 95 -9.19 -1.93 31.16
CA ASP A 95 -10.20 -1.39 30.26
C ASP A 95 -9.86 -1.75 28.81
N PHE A 96 -8.60 -1.61 28.41
CA PHE A 96 -8.15 -2.06 27.09
C PHE A 96 -8.39 -3.56 26.87
N ARG A 97 -8.13 -4.40 27.88
CA ARG A 97 -8.41 -5.84 27.80
C ARG A 97 -9.90 -6.14 27.66
N LYS A 98 -10.77 -5.39 28.36
CA LYS A 98 -12.23 -5.52 28.22
C LYS A 98 -12.69 -5.13 26.82
N LEU A 99 -12.20 -4.01 26.29
CA LEU A 99 -12.52 -3.53 24.94
C LEU A 99 -12.09 -4.53 23.86
N GLN A 100 -10.89 -5.12 23.98
CA GLN A 100 -10.40 -6.14 23.05
C GLN A 100 -11.26 -7.41 23.03
N ARG A 101 -11.88 -7.78 24.16
CA ARG A 101 -12.74 -8.97 24.28
C ARG A 101 -14.21 -8.70 23.91
N SER A 102 -14.62 -7.44 23.83
CA SER A 102 -16.00 -7.06 23.53
C SER A 102 -16.26 -7.14 22.03
N GLU A 103 -16.84 -8.24 21.56
CA GLU A 103 -17.21 -8.42 20.13
C GLU A 103 -18.10 -7.28 19.62
N LYS A 104 -19.03 -6.82 20.46
CA LYS A 104 -19.92 -5.70 20.13
C LYS A 104 -19.11 -4.42 19.87
N PHE A 105 -18.13 -4.13 20.72
CA PHE A 105 -17.23 -2.98 20.54
C PHE A 105 -16.39 -3.13 19.29
N GLN A 106 -15.70 -4.26 19.11
CA GLN A 106 -14.86 -4.52 17.93
C GLN A 106 -15.65 -4.38 16.61
N SER A 107 -16.86 -4.94 16.57
CA SER A 107 -17.76 -4.79 15.41
C SER A 107 -18.11 -3.32 15.13
N GLN A 108 -18.34 -2.52 16.16
CA GLN A 108 -18.63 -1.09 15.98
C GLN A 108 -17.40 -0.27 15.58
N VAL A 109 -16.22 -0.60 16.07
CA VAL A 109 -14.96 0.04 15.64
C VAL A 109 -14.68 -0.29 14.17
N HIS A 110 -14.95 -1.52 13.73
CA HIS A 110 -14.87 -1.88 12.32
C HIS A 110 -15.84 -1.06 11.45
N ASN A 111 -17.09 -0.88 11.90
CA ASN A 111 -18.04 -0.01 11.19
C ASN A 111 -17.57 1.45 11.14
N ALA A 112 -16.97 1.96 12.22
CA ALA A 112 -16.41 3.31 12.25
C ALA A 112 -15.22 3.45 11.27
N TYR A 113 -14.39 2.42 11.15
CA TYR A 113 -13.35 2.34 10.12
C TYR A 113 -13.95 2.40 8.71
N LEU A 114 -15.00 1.63 8.43
CA LEU A 114 -15.69 1.67 7.12
C LEU A 114 -16.25 3.07 6.81
N ILE A 115 -16.83 3.75 7.80
CA ILE A 115 -17.29 5.14 7.66
C ILE A 115 -16.12 6.08 7.35
N SER A 116 -14.96 5.91 8.00
CA SER A 116 -13.78 6.74 7.72
C SER A 116 -13.27 6.61 6.28
N GLN A 117 -13.48 5.44 5.66
CA GLN A 117 -13.07 5.19 4.28
C GLN A 117 -14.12 5.69 3.27
N ASN A 118 -15.39 5.36 3.50
CA ASN A 118 -16.46 5.48 2.52
C ASN A 118 -17.41 6.66 2.76
N GLY A 119 -17.28 7.36 3.89
CA GLY A 119 -18.24 8.36 4.34
C GLY A 119 -19.43 7.75 5.10
N GLU A 120 -20.32 8.63 5.60
CA GLU A 120 -21.55 8.20 6.27
C GLU A 120 -22.63 7.78 5.26
N SER A 121 -23.51 6.87 5.68
CA SER A 121 -24.72 6.50 4.93
C SER A 121 -25.95 6.58 5.83
N GLU A 122 -27.15 6.61 5.25
CA GLU A 122 -28.40 6.67 6.03
C GLU A 122 -28.53 5.52 7.05
N LEU A 123 -27.95 4.35 6.74
CA LEU A 123 -27.98 3.17 7.61
C LEU A 123 -26.83 3.13 8.62
N MET A 124 -25.68 3.73 8.30
CA MET A 124 -24.49 3.77 9.15
C MET A 124 -23.98 5.20 9.34
N THR A 125 -24.35 5.80 10.47
CA THR A 125 -23.85 7.11 10.93
C THR A 125 -23.09 6.96 12.25
N LEU A 126 -22.15 7.87 12.51
CA LEU A 126 -21.36 7.84 13.75
C LEU A 126 -22.24 7.93 14.99
N ASP A 127 -23.28 8.76 14.96
CA ASP A 127 -24.23 8.91 16.06
C ASP A 127 -24.97 7.61 16.40
N LYS A 128 -25.35 6.83 15.37
CA LYS A 128 -26.01 5.53 15.57
C LYS A 128 -25.06 4.51 16.19
N ILE A 129 -23.78 4.53 15.84
CA ILE A 129 -22.77 3.65 16.41
C ILE A 129 -22.54 3.98 17.89
N GLN A 130 -22.39 5.27 18.21
CA GLN A 130 -22.18 5.73 19.57
C GLN A 130 -23.37 5.41 20.49
N LYS A 131 -24.61 5.63 20.04
CA LYS A 131 -25.85 5.38 20.81
C LYS A 131 -26.10 3.89 21.14
N LYS A 132 -25.36 2.96 20.54
CA LYS A 132 -25.47 1.52 20.86
C LYS A 132 -24.86 1.13 22.20
N PHE A 133 -24.05 1.99 22.80
CA PHE A 133 -23.42 1.77 24.10
C PHE A 133 -24.08 2.65 25.16
N ARG A 134 -24.13 2.16 26.41
CA ARG A 134 -24.71 2.93 27.50
C ARG A 134 -23.69 3.96 27.99
N PRO A 135 -24.09 5.20 28.33
CA PRO A 135 -23.15 6.28 28.66
C PRO A 135 -22.21 6.00 29.83
N ASP A 136 -22.59 5.10 30.72
CA ASP A 136 -21.85 4.70 31.91
C ASP A 136 -20.76 3.65 31.65
N THR A 137 -20.65 3.12 30.43
CA THR A 137 -19.73 2.02 30.13
C THR A 137 -18.41 2.49 29.52
N VAL A 138 -17.38 1.66 29.71
CA VAL A 138 -16.04 1.88 29.15
C VAL A 138 -16.10 1.89 27.62
N GLU A 139 -16.94 1.05 27.01
CA GLU A 139 -17.15 0.99 25.56
C GLU A 139 -17.70 2.30 25.02
N TRP A 140 -18.63 2.94 25.73
CA TRP A 140 -19.17 4.23 25.29
C TRP A 140 -18.11 5.32 25.32
N ARG A 141 -17.33 5.40 26.40
CA ARG A 141 -16.20 6.32 26.50
C ARG A 141 -15.18 6.08 25.39
N ALA A 142 -14.81 4.83 25.14
CA ALA A 142 -13.89 4.47 24.06
C ALA A 142 -14.46 4.84 22.68
N MET A 143 -15.76 4.64 22.47
CA MET A 143 -16.42 4.97 21.20
C MET A 143 -16.44 6.47 20.92
N LEU A 144 -16.42 7.34 21.95
CA LEU A 144 -16.25 8.78 21.74
C LEU A 144 -14.93 9.11 21.03
N TYR A 145 -13.83 8.49 21.46
CA TYR A 145 -12.51 8.67 20.85
C TYR A 145 -12.46 8.14 19.41
N VAL A 146 -13.12 7.00 19.16
CA VAL A 146 -13.26 6.45 17.81
C VAL A 146 -14.02 7.42 16.92
N CYS A 147 -15.19 7.89 17.37
CA CYS A 147 -16.04 8.80 16.60
C CYS A 147 -15.35 10.16 16.37
N SER A 148 -14.66 10.72 17.36
CA SER A 148 -13.93 11.98 17.19
C SER A 148 -12.81 11.85 16.16
N PHE A 149 -12.05 10.75 16.19
CA PHE A 149 -11.01 10.48 15.21
C PHE A 149 -11.56 10.31 13.79
N VAL A 150 -12.71 9.65 13.63
CA VAL A 150 -13.34 9.52 12.31
C VAL A 150 -13.85 10.86 11.81
N LYS A 151 -14.41 11.73 12.67
CA LYS A 151 -14.84 13.08 12.28
C LYS A 151 -13.66 13.91 11.76
N GLU A 152 -12.55 13.96 12.49
CA GLU A 152 -11.32 14.65 12.07
C GLU A 152 -10.83 14.15 10.70
N LYS A 153 -10.79 12.83 10.51
CA LYS A 153 -10.41 12.20 9.23
C LYS A 153 -11.33 12.57 8.06
N LEU A 154 -12.62 12.77 8.32
CA LEU A 154 -13.58 13.17 7.30
C LEU A 154 -13.43 14.65 6.95
N GLU A 155 -13.17 15.51 7.94
CA GLU A 155 -12.89 16.93 7.74
C GLU A 155 -11.59 17.15 6.95
N GLU A 156 -10.52 16.39 7.25
CA GLU A 156 -9.25 16.43 6.51
C GLU A 156 -9.40 16.02 5.04
N LYS A 157 -10.35 15.15 4.70
CA LYS A 157 -10.59 14.72 3.31
C LYS A 157 -11.36 15.75 2.47
N GLN A 158 -12.02 16.71 3.11
CA GLN A 158 -12.84 17.73 2.44
C GLN A 158 -12.08 19.03 2.16
N ASN A 159 -10.92 19.23 2.80
CA ASN A 159 -9.98 20.33 2.56
C ASN A 159 -8.86 19.91 1.60
#